data_AF-C3NA24-F1
#
_entry.id   AF-C3NA24-F1
#
_cell.length_a   1.000
_cell.length_b   1.000
_cell.length_c   1.000
_cell.angle_alpha   90.00
_cell.angle_beta   90.00
_cell.angle_gamma   90.00
#
_symmetry.space_group_name_H-M   'P 1'
#
loop_
_entity.id
_entity.type
_entity.pdbx_description
1 polymer ?
#
loop_
_entity_poly.entity_id
_entity_poly.type
_entity_poly.pdbx_seq_one_letter_code
_entity_poly.pdbx_strand_id
1 'polypeptide(L)' 'MQDLVQAYEEEKNVRIKERILAVKLHIVDGKTEKEVSKMLNKGYSTIKLWIGKYNKEDLNEMMKFLKSPQYL' A
#
# COMPACT_ATOMS: atom_id res chain seq x y z
N MET A 1 4.24 12.47 1.64
CA MET A 1 4.30 11.90 0.25
C MET A 1 5.69 11.34 -0.04
N GLN A 2 6.77 12.07 0.25
CA GLN A 2 8.14 11.55 0.23
C GLN A 2 8.31 10.27 1.07
N ASP A 3 7.65 10.23 2.23
CA ASP A 3 7.73 9.09 3.18
C ASP A 3 7.22 7.76 2.59
N LEU A 4 6.24 7.80 1.67
CA LEU A 4 5.68 6.62 1.00
C LEU A 4 6.63 6.05 -0.05
N VAL A 5 7.32 6.93 -0.77
CA VAL A 5 8.34 6.55 -1.77
C VAL A 5 9.53 5.93 -1.06
N GLN A 6 10.02 6.58 0.00
CA GLN A 6 11.13 6.06 0.80
C GLN A 6 10.79 4.72 1.46
N ALA A 7 9.60 4.60 2.07
CA ALA A 7 9.15 3.34 2.66
C ALA A 7 9.08 2.19 1.62
N TYR A 8 8.72 2.48 0.37
CA TYR A 8 8.73 1.48 -0.69
C TYR A 8 10.16 1.06 -1.06
N GLU A 9 11.09 2.00 -1.13
CA GLU A 9 12.48 1.74 -1.48
C GLU A 9 13.19 0.93 -0.38
N GLU A 10 13.00 1.29 0.88
CA GLU A 10 13.67 0.69 2.04
C GLU A 10 13.08 -0.66 2.49
N GLU A 11 11.79 -0.92 2.23
CA GLU A 11 11.15 -2.15 2.68
C GLU A 11 11.71 -3.38 1.95
N LYS A 12 12.17 -4.36 2.74
CA LYS A 12 12.78 -5.60 2.25
C LYS A 12 11.79 -6.74 2.13
N ASN A 13 10.71 -6.69 2.92
CA ASN A 13 9.68 -7.72 2.85
C ASN A 13 8.81 -7.50 1.61
N VAL A 14 8.87 -8.45 0.67
CA VAL A 14 8.16 -8.38 -0.61
C VAL A 14 6.64 -8.20 -0.44
N ARG A 15 6.02 -8.83 0.56
CA ARG A 15 4.57 -8.72 0.81
C ARG A 15 4.20 -7.33 1.30
N ILE A 16 5.02 -6.74 2.17
CA ILE A 16 4.79 -5.37 2.69
C ILE A 16 5.08 -4.36 1.58
N LYS A 17 6.17 -4.55 0.84
CA LYS A 17 6.54 -3.71 -0.31
C LYS A 17 5.45 -3.66 -1.38
N GLU A 18 4.81 -4.79 -1.69
CA GLU A 18 3.67 -4.86 -2.62
C GLU A 18 2.47 -4.03 -2.13
N ARG A 19 2.21 -4.01 -0.82
CA ARG A 19 1.13 -3.20 -0.24
C ARG A 19 1.43 -1.71 -0.27
N ILE A 20 2.66 -1.34 0.10
CA ILE A 20 3.12 0.05 0.01
C ILE A 20 3.04 0.52 -1.45
N LEU A 21 3.41 -0.34 -2.41
CA LEU A 21 3.28 -0.05 -3.84
C LEU A 21 1.83 0.22 -4.24
N ALA A 22 0.85 -0.56 -3.75
CA ALA A 22 -0.56 -0.33 -4.04
C ALA A 22 -1.02 1.07 -3.58
N VAL A 23 -0.62 1.47 -2.38
CA VAL A 23 -0.95 2.78 -1.80
C VAL A 23 -0.23 3.89 -2.56
N LYS A 24 1.06 3.72 -2.88
CA LYS A 24 1.84 4.67 -3.70
C LYS A 24 1.19 4.88 -5.07
N LEU A 25 0.83 3.81 -5.78
CA LEU A 25 0.21 3.89 -7.11
C LEU A 25 -1.10 4.69 -7.07
N HIS A 26 -1.89 4.53 -6.01
CA HIS A 26 -3.14 5.25 -5.87
C HIS A 26 -2.94 6.73 -5.48
N ILE A 27 -2.16 6.97 -4.42
CA ILE A 27 -2.07 8.29 -3.78
C ILE A 27 -1.08 9.21 -4.48
N VAL A 28 0.07 8.67 -4.91
CA VAL A 28 1.15 9.44 -5.54
C VAL A 28 0.98 9.44 -7.05
N ASP A 29 0.77 8.25 -7.64
CA ASP A 29 0.72 8.09 -9.09
C ASP A 29 -0.71 8.28 -9.66
N GLY A 30 -1.71 8.57 -8.81
CA GLY A 30 -3.07 8.95 -9.19
C GLY A 30 -3.92 7.83 -9.82
N LYS A 31 -3.51 6.56 -9.69
CA LYS A 31 -4.23 5.42 -10.26
C LYS A 31 -5.51 5.12 -9.51
N THR A 32 -6.56 4.73 -10.22
CA THR A 32 -7.78 4.22 -9.57
C THR A 32 -7.51 2.87 -8.92
N GLU A 33 -8.27 2.53 -7.87
CA GLU A 33 -8.18 1.22 -7.20
C GLU A 33 -8.32 0.04 -8.18
N LYS A 34 -9.13 0.20 -9.24
CA LYS A 34 -9.34 -0.81 -10.29
C LYS A 34 -8.13 -0.95 -11.22
N GLU A 35 -7.41 0.13 -11.49
CA GLU A 35 -6.14 0.05 -12.23
C GLU A 35 -5.07 -0.63 -11.38
N VAL A 36 -4.95 -0.23 -10.11
CA VAL A 36 -4.01 -0.84 -9.17
C VAL A 36 -4.24 -2.34 -9.03
N SER A 37 -5.51 -2.78 -8.95
CA SER A 37 -5.85 -4.21 -8.87
C SER A 37 -5.38 -5.00 -10.08
N LYS A 38 -5.48 -4.42 -11.28
CA LYS A 38 -4.97 -5.03 -12.52
C LYS A 38 -3.43 -5.04 -12.55
N MET A 39 -2.80 -3.92 -12.17
CA MET A 39 -1.33 -3.78 -12.18
C MET A 39 -0.64 -4.75 -11.23
N LEU A 40 -1.23 -4.99 -10.05
CA LEU A 40 -0.67 -5.89 -9.04
C LEU A 40 -1.22 -7.32 -9.10
N ASN A 41 -2.11 -7.60 -10.05
CA ASN A 41 -2.82 -8.88 -10.16
C ASN A 41 -3.46 -9.31 -8.82
N LYS A 42 -4.18 -8.39 -8.16
CA LYS A 42 -4.87 -8.63 -6.88
C LYS A 42 -6.37 -8.41 -7.01
N GLY A 43 -7.11 -9.02 -6.09
CA GLY A 43 -8.54 -8.76 -5.94
C GLY A 43 -8.82 -7.29 -5.63
N TYR A 44 -9.87 -6.74 -6.24
CA TYR A 44 -10.28 -5.34 -6.03
C TYR A 44 -10.56 -5.04 -4.55
N SER A 45 -11.22 -5.95 -3.82
CA SER A 45 -11.49 -5.83 -2.39
C SER A 45 -10.21 -5.75 -1.54
N THR A 46 -9.17 -6.50 -1.92
CA THR A 46 -7.85 -6.45 -1.28
C THR A 46 -7.18 -5.10 -1.47
N ILE A 47 -7.18 -4.57 -2.69
CA ILE A 47 -6.63 -3.25 -2.99
C ILE A 47 -7.39 -2.15 -2.27
N LYS A 48 -8.72 -2.19 -2.31
CA LYS A 48 -9.59 -1.26 -1.59
C LYS A 48 -9.36 -1.31 -0.08
N LEU A 49 -9.10 -2.50 0.49
CA LEU A 49 -8.74 -2.63 1.90
C LEU A 49 -7.39 -1.97 2.20
N TRP A 50 -6.36 -2.23 1.38
CA TRP A 50 -5.03 -1.66 1.59
C TRP A 50 -5.02 -0.14 1.45
N ILE A 51 -5.71 0.39 0.45
CA ILE A 51 -5.85 1.83 0.21
C ILE A 51 -6.75 2.47 1.26
N GLY A 52 -7.89 1.88 1.59
CA GLY A 52 -8.83 2.42 2.57
C GLY A 52 -8.27 2.47 4.00
N LYS A 53 -7.19 1.73 4.27
CA LYS A 53 -6.43 1.79 5.52
C LYS A 53 -5.31 2.84 5.51
N TYR A 54 -5.02 3.44 4.36
CA TYR A 54 -4.15 4.61 4.29
C TYR A 54 -4.94 5.85 4.74
N ASN A 55 -4.61 6.35 5.93
CA ASN A 55 -5.03 7.67 6.38
C ASN A 55 -3.87 8.66 6.17
N LYS A 56 -4.13 9.80 5.52
CA LYS A 56 -3.10 10.81 5.19
C LYS A 56 -2.35 11.32 6.42
N GLU A 57 -2.97 11.24 7.60
CA GLU A 57 -2.42 11.75 8.85
C GLU A 57 -1.43 10.81 9.54
N ASP A 58 -1.41 9.50 9.21
CA ASP A 58 -0.57 8.56 9.98
C ASP A 58 -0.03 7.36 9.17
N LEU A 59 1.02 7.61 8.38
CA LEU A 59 1.75 6.56 7.64
C LEU A 59 2.31 5.49 8.59
N ASN A 60 2.70 5.87 9.81
CA ASN A 60 3.23 4.94 10.80
C ASN A 60 2.18 3.92 11.25
N GLU A 61 0.92 4.35 11.38
CA GLU A 61 -0.18 3.47 11.74
C GLU A 61 -0.49 2.48 10.60
N MET A 62 -0.44 2.95 9.35
CA MET A 62 -0.49 2.07 8.18
C MET A 62 0.64 1.04 8.20
N MET A 63 1.89 1.47 8.40
CA MET A 63 3.05 0.56 8.41
C MET A 63 2.95 -0.50 9.51
N LYS A 64 2.42 -0.16 10.70
CA LYS A 64 2.11 -1.14 11.76
C LYS A 64 1.08 -2.18 11.30
N PHE A 65 0.02 -1.75 10.60
CA PHE A 65 -0.99 -2.65 10.06
C PHE A 65 -0.47 -3.56 8.96
N LEU A 66 0.29 -3.02 7.98
CA LEU A 66 0.83 -3.81 6.87
C LEU A 66 1.84 -4.85 7.35
N LYS A 67 2.49 -4.59 8.49
CA LYS A 67 3.43 -5.47 9.20
C LYS A 67 2.74 -6.45 10.17
N SER A 68 1.42 -6.38 10.33
CA SER A 68 0.71 -7.21 11.31
C SER A 68 0.72 -8.69 10.91
N PRO A 69 0.99 -9.62 11.85
CA PRO A 69 1.11 -11.06 11.59
C PRO A 69 -0.11 -11.69 10.93
N GLN A 70 -1.31 -11.19 11.22
CA GLN A 70 -2.55 -11.70 10.62
C GLN A 70 -2.65 -11.45 9.11
N TYR A 71 -1.76 -10.61 8.58
CA TYR A 71 -1.63 -10.33 7.16
C TYR A 71 -0.24 -10.68 6.63
N LEU A 72 0.67 -11.27 7.41
CA LEU A 72 1.99 -11.70 6.94
C LEU A 72 1.95 -13.09 6.33
#